data_AF-A0A2N0RED7-F1
#
_entry.id   AF-A0A2N0RED7-F1
#
_cell.length_a   1.000
_cell.length_b   1.000
_cell.length_c   1.000
_cell.angle_alpha   90.00
_cell.angle_beta   90.00
_cell.angle_gamma   90.00
#
_symmetry.space_group_name_H-M   'P 1'
#
loop_
_entity.id
_entity.type
_entity.pdbx_description
1 polymer ?
#
loop_
_entity_poly.entity_id
_entity_poly.type
_entity_poly.pdbx_seq_one_letter_code
_entity_poly.pdbx_strand_id
1 'polypeptide(L)'
;MTNYYWIVAQHSGKVIEVEGGSTYNCANIIQYRKKSADDPSVDTQLWYFNGGLITNKKSGLVLDVYQGTQIVQFENNYEPAAHREWDYNHEDNTITLRSNRNFVLDVKVKFCKAI
;
A
#
# COMPACT_ATOMS: atom_id res chain seq x y z
N MET A 1 -11.09 5.64 -17.45
CA MET A 1 -11.07 4.31 -16.80
C MET A 1 -9.96 4.33 -15.77
N THR A 2 -10.25 3.93 -14.54
CA THR A 2 -9.27 3.85 -13.45
C THR A 2 -8.53 2.52 -13.55
N ASN A 3 -7.20 2.55 -13.68
CA ASN A 3 -6.39 1.34 -13.72
C ASN A 3 -5.99 0.92 -12.31
N TYR A 4 -6.10 -0.36 -12.01
CA TYR A 4 -5.73 -0.94 -10.73
C TYR A 4 -4.55 -1.88 -10.88
N TYR A 5 -3.67 -1.87 -9.89
CA TYR A 5 -2.39 -2.57 -9.92
C TYR A 5 -2.21 -3.39 -8.65
N TRP A 6 -1.53 -4.52 -8.78
CA TRP A 6 -0.88 -5.16 -7.64
C TRP A 6 0.47 -4.48 -7.43
N ILE A 7 0.76 -4.06 -6.21
CA ILE A 7 2.09 -3.58 -5.83
C ILE A 7 2.85 -4.76 -5.26
N VAL A 8 3.90 -5.18 -5.97
CA VAL A 8 4.67 -6.41 -5.68
C VAL A 8 5.94 -6.07 -4.91
N ALA A 9 6.16 -6.73 -3.78
CA ALA A 9 7.40 -6.66 -3.04
C ALA A 9 8.49 -7.45 -3.78
N GLN A 10 9.51 -6.77 -4.30
CA GLN A 10 10.56 -7.40 -5.12
C GLN A 10 11.29 -8.54 -4.41
N HIS A 11 11.52 -8.42 -3.11
CA HIS A 11 12.29 -9.42 -2.34
C HIS A 11 11.54 -10.72 -2.06
N SER A 12 10.20 -10.73 -2.12
CA SER A 12 9.39 -11.90 -1.74
C SER A 12 8.44 -12.38 -2.83
N GLY A 13 8.17 -11.56 -3.85
CA GLY A 13 7.12 -11.79 -4.85
C GLY A 13 5.69 -11.68 -4.32
N LYS A 14 5.49 -11.33 -3.05
CA LYS A 14 4.16 -11.09 -2.46
C LYS A 14 3.63 -9.71 -2.85
N VAL A 15 2.33 -9.51 -2.68
CA VAL A 15 1.68 -8.22 -2.94
C VAL A 15 1.31 -7.54 -1.63
N ILE A 16 1.17 -6.22 -1.65
CA ILE A 16 0.66 -5.49 -0.47
C ILE A 16 -0.88 -5.61 -0.39
N GLU A 17 -1.38 -5.80 0.81
CA GLU A 17 -2.79 -6.02 1.14
C GLU A 17 -3.18 -5.20 2.38
N VAL A 18 -4.41 -4.68 2.39
CA VAL A 18 -5.02 -4.16 3.62
C VAL A 18 -5.39 -5.34 4.52
N GLU A 19 -4.82 -5.40 5.73
CA GLU A 19 -5.03 -6.50 6.67
C GLU A 19 -6.53 -6.76 6.94
N GLY A 20 -6.96 -8.00 6.71
CA GLY A 20 -8.36 -8.42 6.85
C GLY A 20 -9.34 -7.74 5.89
N GLY A 21 -8.86 -6.95 4.93
CA GLY A 21 -9.70 -6.11 4.08
C GLY A 21 -10.49 -5.05 4.83
N SER A 22 -9.93 -4.56 5.96
CA SER A 22 -10.54 -3.49 6.77
C SER A 22 -10.84 -2.25 5.93
N THR A 23 -11.90 -1.53 6.28
CA THR A 23 -12.24 -0.22 5.71
C THR A 23 -12.10 0.90 6.75
N TYR A 24 -11.47 0.60 7.89
CA TYR A 24 -11.19 1.58 8.94
C TYR A 24 -9.83 2.25 8.73
N ASN A 25 -9.73 3.49 9.21
CA ASN A 25 -8.47 4.23 9.31
C ASN A 25 -7.45 3.46 10.16
N CYS A 26 -6.18 3.66 9.85
CA CYS A 26 -5.03 3.04 10.51
C CYS A 26 -4.97 1.50 10.39
N ALA A 27 -5.69 0.88 9.45
CA ALA A 27 -5.51 -0.54 9.20
C ALA A 27 -4.10 -0.82 8.65
N ASN A 28 -3.51 -1.93 9.08
CA ASN A 28 -2.15 -2.30 8.69
C ASN A 28 -2.10 -2.68 7.21
N ILE A 29 -0.98 -2.33 6.56
CA ILE A 29 -0.64 -2.84 5.24
C ILE A 29 0.37 -3.97 5.39
N ILE A 30 0.03 -5.14 4.87
CA ILE A 30 0.80 -6.38 5.02
C ILE A 30 1.22 -6.94 3.66
N GLN A 31 2.26 -7.77 3.66
CA GLN A 31 2.55 -8.63 2.51
C GLN A 31 1.71 -9.89 2.55
N TYR A 32 1.02 -10.20 1.45
CA TYR A 32 0.21 -11.39 1.33
C TYR A 32 0.38 -12.09 -0.02
N ARG A 33 -0.04 -13.37 -0.08
CA ARG A 33 -0.04 -14.11 -1.35
C ARG A 33 -0.96 -13.41 -2.36
N LYS A 34 -0.51 -13.28 -3.60
CA LYS A 34 -1.33 -12.70 -4.67
C LYS A 34 -2.61 -13.53 -4.87
N LYS A 35 -3.77 -12.89 -4.79
CA LYS A 35 -5.07 -13.47 -5.10
C LYS A 35 -5.30 -13.54 -6.60
N SER A 36 -6.09 -14.51 -7.06
CA SER A 36 -6.55 -14.54 -8.45
C SER A 36 -7.45 -13.34 -8.74
N ALA A 37 -7.55 -12.96 -10.01
CA ALA A 37 -8.44 -11.87 -10.42
C ALA A 37 -9.92 -12.15 -10.10
N ASP A 38 -10.29 -13.43 -10.03
CA ASP A 38 -11.66 -13.88 -9.71
C ASP A 38 -11.92 -14.05 -8.21
N ASP A 39 -10.92 -13.82 -7.35
CA ASP A 39 -11.11 -13.90 -5.89
C ASP A 39 -12.03 -12.76 -5.42
N PRO A 40 -13.11 -13.04 -4.67
CA PRO A 40 -14.07 -12.02 -4.24
C PRO A 40 -13.45 -10.97 -3.31
N SER A 41 -12.25 -11.22 -2.78
CA SER A 41 -11.49 -10.31 -1.93
C SER A 41 -10.28 -9.70 -2.64
N VAL A 42 -10.10 -9.89 -3.96
CA VAL A 42 -8.96 -9.35 -4.71
C VAL A 42 -8.79 -7.85 -4.57
N ASP A 43 -9.89 -7.12 -4.39
CA ASP A 43 -9.91 -5.66 -4.23
C ASP A 43 -9.14 -5.16 -2.99
N THR A 44 -8.87 -6.05 -2.01
CA THR A 44 -7.98 -5.76 -0.87
C THR A 44 -6.50 -5.59 -1.26
N GLN A 45 -6.12 -6.05 -2.46
CA GLN A 45 -4.76 -6.05 -3.00
C GLN A 45 -4.58 -5.15 -4.23
N LEU A 46 -5.65 -4.50 -4.67
CA LEU A 46 -5.67 -3.67 -5.87
C LEU A 46 -5.59 -2.20 -5.50
N TRP A 47 -4.65 -1.51 -6.14
CA TRP A 47 -4.28 -0.13 -5.82
C TRP A 47 -4.34 0.75 -7.07
N TYR A 48 -4.88 1.95 -6.94
CA TYR A 48 -4.89 2.98 -7.97
C TYR A 48 -3.90 4.09 -7.62
N PHE A 49 -3.08 4.50 -8.58
CA PHE A 49 -2.17 5.64 -8.41
C PHE A 49 -2.61 6.80 -9.30
N ASN A 50 -2.79 7.98 -8.72
CA ASN A 50 -3.26 9.18 -9.44
C ASN A 50 -2.16 10.22 -9.73
N GLY A 51 -0.88 9.86 -9.54
CA GLY A 51 0.25 10.81 -9.63
C GLY A 51 0.70 11.41 -8.29
N GLY A 52 0.08 11.01 -7.18
CA GLY A 52 0.55 11.33 -5.84
C GLY A 52 0.01 10.42 -4.75
N LEU A 53 -1.26 10.03 -4.83
CA LEU A 53 -1.91 9.14 -3.87
C LEU A 53 -2.01 7.73 -4.42
N ILE A 54 -1.82 6.75 -3.53
CA ILE A 54 -2.05 5.34 -3.79
C ILE A 54 -3.31 4.93 -3.01
N THR A 55 -4.39 4.62 -3.72
CA THR A 55 -5.71 4.34 -3.12
C THR A 55 -6.07 2.87 -3.23
N ASN A 56 -6.55 2.26 -2.15
CA ASN A 56 -7.03 0.89 -2.17
C ASN A 56 -8.41 0.80 -2.85
N LYS A 57 -8.60 -0.20 -3.73
CA LYS A 57 -9.86 -0.40 -4.46
C LYS A 57 -11.04 -0.75 -3.55
N LYS A 58 -10.84 -1.58 -2.52
CA LYS A 58 -11.91 -2.00 -1.61
C LYS A 58 -12.35 -0.87 -0.67
N SER A 59 -11.41 -0.23 0.01
CA SER A 59 -11.72 0.73 1.08
C SER A 59 -11.87 2.18 0.59
N GLY A 60 -11.26 2.54 -0.55
CA GLY A 60 -11.15 3.93 -0.99
C GLY A 60 -10.18 4.77 -0.15
N LEU A 61 -9.49 4.18 0.83
CA LEU A 61 -8.51 4.84 1.69
C LEU A 61 -7.12 4.85 1.03
N VAL A 62 -6.28 5.80 1.45
CA VAL A 62 -4.96 6.02 0.85
C VAL A 62 -3.84 5.40 1.67
N LEU A 63 -2.79 4.96 0.98
CA LEU A 63 -1.53 4.48 1.58
C LEU A 63 -0.82 5.65 2.29
N ASP A 64 -0.71 5.57 3.60
CA ASP A 64 -0.27 6.64 4.49
C ASP A 64 0.86 6.16 5.41
N VAL A 65 1.84 7.03 5.68
CA VAL A 65 2.89 6.77 6.68
C VAL A 65 2.47 7.33 8.04
N TYR A 66 1.97 6.46 8.91
CA TYR A 66 1.56 6.80 10.27
C TYR A 66 2.76 7.06 11.18
N GLN A 67 2.79 8.26 11.78
CA GLN A 67 3.81 8.72 12.74
C GLN A 67 5.27 8.45 12.29
N GLY A 68 5.54 8.43 10.98
CA GLY A 68 6.88 8.26 10.42
C GLY A 68 7.50 6.86 10.55
N THR A 69 6.74 5.84 10.96
CA THR A 69 7.31 4.50 11.24
C THR A 69 6.51 3.33 10.67
N GLN A 70 5.24 3.52 10.31
CA GLN A 70 4.35 2.44 9.87
C GLN A 70 3.55 2.83 8.62
N ILE A 71 3.37 1.89 7.70
CA ILE A 71 2.45 2.06 6.56
C ILE A 71 1.04 1.60 6.97
N VAL A 72 0.05 2.48 6.80
CA VAL A 72 -1.37 2.22 7.09
C VAL A 72 -2.25 2.72 5.94
N GLN A 73 -3.55 2.49 6.02
CA GLN A 73 -4.53 3.24 5.23
C GLN A 73 -5.19 4.36 6.04
N PHE A 74 -5.47 5.51 5.42
CA PHE A 74 -6.16 6.63 6.08
C PHE A 74 -7.11 7.37 5.11
N GLU A 75 -8.04 8.13 5.67
CA GLU A 75 -8.96 9.00 4.93
C GLU A 75 -8.25 10.22 4.30
N ASN A 76 -8.77 10.73 3.19
CA ASN A 76 -8.17 11.83 2.43
C ASN A 76 -8.89 13.18 2.69
N ASN A 77 -8.97 13.59 3.96
CA ASN A 77 -9.90 14.64 4.42
C ASN A 77 -9.22 15.92 4.90
N TYR A 78 -7.88 15.97 4.86
CA TYR A 78 -7.07 17.07 5.37
C TYR A 78 -6.06 17.53 4.31
N GLU A 79 -5.72 18.83 4.36
CA GLU A 79 -4.67 19.56 3.62
C GLU A 79 -3.51 18.66 3.12
N PRO A 80 -2.89 18.97 1.96
CA PRO A 80 -1.82 18.16 1.36
C PRO A 80 -0.76 17.82 2.41
N ALA A 81 -0.68 16.55 2.78
CA ALA A 81 0.19 16.12 3.85
C ALA A 81 1.33 15.30 3.27
N ALA A 82 2.56 15.74 3.51
CA ALA A 82 3.75 15.19 2.88
C ALA A 82 3.98 13.68 3.16
N HIS A 83 3.28 13.08 4.12
CA HIS A 83 3.35 11.66 4.51
C HIS A 83 2.45 10.71 3.70
N ARG A 84 1.67 11.22 2.74
CA ARG A 84 0.81 10.40 1.84
C ARG A 84 1.10 10.59 0.35
N GLU A 85 2.06 11.45 0.01
CA GLU A 85 2.47 11.70 -1.37
C GLU A 85 3.62 10.80 -1.80
N TRP A 86 3.43 10.06 -2.88
CA TRP A 86 4.37 9.07 -3.40
C TRP A 86 4.79 9.41 -4.83
N ASP A 87 6.06 9.18 -5.14
CA ASP A 87 6.60 9.23 -6.51
C ASP A 87 6.79 7.81 -7.03
N TYR A 88 6.45 7.59 -8.30
CA TYR A 88 6.73 6.34 -9.02
C TYR A 88 7.85 6.59 -10.04
N ASN A 89 8.94 5.84 -9.92
CA ASN A 89 10.04 5.86 -10.87
C ASN A 89 9.83 4.79 -11.95
N HIS A 90 9.66 5.23 -13.19
CA HIS A 90 9.45 4.35 -14.34
C HIS A 90 10.74 3.62 -14.81
N GLU A 91 11.92 4.11 -14.43
CA GLU A 91 13.20 3.52 -14.85
C GLU A 91 13.53 2.25 -14.06
N ASP A 92 13.29 2.26 -12.75
CA ASP A 92 13.60 1.15 -11.83
C ASP A 92 12.36 0.51 -11.19
N ASN A 93 11.15 0.98 -11.53
CA ASN A 93 9.86 0.54 -11.01
C ASN A 93 9.74 0.65 -9.48
N THR A 94 10.36 1.67 -8.87
CA THR A 94 10.26 1.93 -7.43
C THR A 94 9.18 2.95 -7.09
N ILE A 95 8.58 2.80 -5.90
CA ILE A 95 7.66 3.76 -5.29
C ILE A 95 8.37 4.32 -4.05
N THR A 96 8.46 5.64 -3.94
CA THR A 96 9.14 6.33 -2.82
C THR A 96 8.28 7.44 -2.25
N LEU A 97 8.41 7.71 -0.95
CA LEU A 97 7.70 8.81 -0.32
C LEU A 97 8.31 10.15 -0.78
N ARG A 98 7.49 11.05 -1.31
CA ARG A 98 7.94 12.33 -1.87
C ARG A 98 8.68 13.20 -0.84
N SER A 99 8.22 13.17 0.41
CA SER A 99 8.83 13.94 1.51
C SER A 99 10.11 13.34 2.06
N ASN A 100 10.37 12.06 1.80
CA ASN A 100 11.59 11.39 2.22
C ASN A 100 11.89 10.21 1.29
N ARG A 101 12.74 10.45 0.29
CA ARG A 101 13.11 9.42 -0.70
C ARG A 101 13.96 8.29 -0.13
N ASN A 102 14.51 8.45 1.08
CA ASN A 102 15.16 7.37 1.83
C ASN A 102 14.15 6.50 2.60
N PHE A 103 12.88 6.94 2.67
CA PHE A 103 11.79 6.16 3.22
C PHE A 103 11.35 5.14 2.17
N VAL A 104 11.97 3.97 2.24
CA VAL A 104 11.61 2.82 1.42
C VAL A 104 10.35 2.20 2.01
N LEU A 105 9.45 1.73 1.15
CA LEU A 105 8.33 0.86 1.53
C LEU A 105 8.89 -0.48 2.06
N ASP A 106 9.38 -0.50 3.29
CA ASP A 106 9.78 -1.73 3.97
C ASP A 106 8.54 -2.43 4.50
N VAL A 107 8.12 -3.49 3.83
CA VAL A 107 7.03 -4.33 4.30
C VAL A 107 7.66 -5.49 5.07
N LYS A 108 7.77 -5.37 6.39
CA LYS A 108 8.38 -6.42 7.22
C LYS A 108 7.62 -7.74 7.11
N VAL A 109 8.33 -8.79 6.73
CA VAL A 109 7.88 -10.18 6.93
C VAL A 109 7.88 -10.46 8.44
N LYS A 110 6.70 -10.67 9.04
CA LYS A 110 6.61 -11.29 10.37
C LYS A 110 6.86 -12.79 10.23
N PHE A 111 8.01 -13.27 10.71
CA PHE A 111 8.21 -14.69 10.95
C PHE A 111 7.40 -15.09 12.19
N CYS A 112 6.39 -15.92 12.02
CA CYS A 112 5.73 -16.57 13.15
C CYS A 112 6.55 -17.83 13.49
N LYS A 113 7.18 -17.88 14.66
CA LYS A 113 7.66 -19.15 15.22
C LYS A 113 6.44 -19.91 15.73
N ALA A 114 6.20 -21.11 15.19
CA ALA A 114 5.32 -22.07 15.84
C ALA A 114 5.96 -22.46 17.19
N ILE A 115 5.20 -22.34 18.27
CA ILE A 115 5.50 -22.94 19.58
C ILE A 115 4.85 -24.33 19.58
#